data_AF-Q0B3U8-F1
#
_entry.id   AF-Q0B3U8-F1
#
_cell.length_a   1.000
_cell.length_b   1.000
_cell.length_c   1.000
_cell.angle_alpha   90.00
_cell.angle_beta   90.00
_cell.angle_gamma   90.00
#
_symmetry.space_group_name_H-M   'P 1'
#
loop_
_entity.id
_entity.type
_entity.pdbx_description
1 polymer ?
#
loop_
_entity_poly.entity_id
_entity_poly.type
_entity_poly.pdbx_seq_one_letter_code
_entity_poly.pdbx_strand_id
1 'polypeptide(L)'
;MKSLLRLFVAALAVSAPLLAHAQGLTREQVREDMIRYEAAGFNPARANPRTWVDDARVASTRVMAARDTDGRTSLADRGTAVVAHCD
;
A
#
# COMPACT_ATOMS: atom_id res chain seq x y z
N MET A 1 25.80 25.70 5.79
CA MET A 1 24.32 25.83 5.83
C MET A 1 23.54 24.92 4.88
N LYS A 2 24.17 24.26 3.87
CA LYS A 2 23.48 23.29 3.00
C LYS A 2 23.41 21.84 3.55
N SER A 3 24.38 21.40 4.35
CA SER A 3 24.32 20.06 4.98
C SER A 3 23.22 19.92 6.03
N LEU A 4 22.91 20.99 6.78
CA LEU A 4 21.82 20.97 7.76
C LEU A 4 20.47 20.80 7.08
N LEU A 5 20.25 21.50 5.95
CA LEU A 5 19.04 21.35 5.14
C LEU A 5 18.89 19.93 4.59
N ARG A 6 19.97 19.32 4.10
CA ARG A 6 19.96 17.93 3.59
C ARG A 6 19.63 16.91 4.67
N LEU A 7 20.20 17.07 5.87
CA LEU A 7 19.90 16.20 7.02
C LEU A 7 18.45 16.34 7.47
N PHE A 8 17.90 17.56 7.43
CA PHE A 8 16.51 17.81 7.77
C PHE A 8 15.54 17.13 6.78
N VAL A 9 15.82 17.23 5.48
CA VAL A 9 15.03 16.58 4.43
C VAL A 9 15.12 15.06 4.55
N ALA A 10 16.30 14.51 4.83
CA ALA A 10 16.48 13.08 5.06
C ALA A 10 15.71 12.59 6.30
N ALA A 11 15.73 13.36 7.39
CA ALA A 11 14.99 13.03 8.61
C ALA A 11 13.46 13.06 8.38
N LEU A 12 12.96 14.03 7.61
CA LEU A 12 11.54 14.11 7.24
C LEU A 12 11.10 12.97 6.31
N ALA A 13 11.97 12.51 5.40
CA ALA A 13 11.68 11.37 4.55
C ALA A 13 11.56 10.06 5.35
N VAL A 14 12.38 9.89 6.39
CA VAL A 14 12.34 8.70 7.27
C VAL A 14 11.14 8.71 8.22
N SER A 15 10.65 9.89 8.63
CA SER A 15 9.48 9.99 9.52
C SER A 15 8.13 9.92 8.80
N ALA A 16 8.10 9.98 7.47
CA ALA A 16 6.86 9.95 6.67
C ALA A 16 5.93 8.74 6.96
N PRO A 17 6.41 7.49 7.14
CA PRO A 17 5.54 6.34 7.42
C PRO A 17 4.81 6.45 8.77
N LEU A 18 5.37 7.17 9.74
CA LEU A 18 4.78 7.32 11.08
C LEU A 18 3.52 8.20 11.06
N LEU A 19 3.38 9.08 10.06
CA LEU A 19 2.25 9.98 9.89
C LEU A 19 1.11 9.37 9.05
N ALA A 20 1.35 8.23 8.39
CA ALA A 20 0.34 7.51 7.60
C ALA A 20 -0.77 6.88 8.47
N HIS A 21 -0.55 6.74 9.78
CA HIS A 21 -1.45 6.03 10.71
C HIS A 21 -2.62 6.87 11.28
N ALA A 22 -2.70 8.17 10.99
CA ALA A 22 -3.74 9.05 11.55
C ALA A 22 -4.84 9.46 10.55
N GLN A 23 -4.66 9.15 9.27
CA GLN A 23 -5.61 9.49 8.22
C GLN A 23 -6.64 8.36 8.08
N GLY A 24 -7.88 8.66 8.46
CA GLY A 24 -9.00 7.74 8.30
C GLY A 24 -9.18 7.33 6.85
N LEU A 25 -9.61 6.09 6.62
CA LEU A 25 -9.88 5.60 5.28
C LEU A 25 -10.99 6.41 4.62
N THR A 26 -10.74 6.85 3.39
CA THR A 26 -11.80 7.46 2.58
C THR A 26 -12.82 6.39 2.19
N ARG A 27 -14.08 6.77 2.00
CA ARG A 27 -15.13 5.82 1.58
C ARG A 27 -14.77 5.12 0.27
N GLU A 28 -14.08 5.81 -0.62
CA GLU A 28 -13.63 5.26 -1.89
C GLU A 28 -12.53 4.22 -1.69
N GLN A 29 -11.56 4.52 -0.84
CA GLN A 29 -10.50 3.57 -0.51
C GLN A 29 -11.02 2.31 0.18
N VAL A 30 -12.04 2.43 1.03
CA VAL A 30 -12.71 1.25 1.61
C VAL A 30 -13.39 0.40 0.53
N ARG A 31 -14.01 1.04 -0.48
CA ARG A 31 -14.63 0.30 -1.59
C ARG A 31 -13.59 -0.44 -2.42
N GLU A 32 -12.50 0.24 -2.76
CA GLU A 32 -11.41 -0.37 -3.49
C GLU A 32 -10.81 -1.55 -2.72
N ASP A 33 -10.60 -1.38 -1.41
CA ASP A 33 -10.12 -2.47 -0.55
C ASP A 33 -11.10 -3.64 -0.51
N MET A 34 -12.41 -3.40 -0.42
CA MET A 34 -13.39 -4.50 -0.51
C MET A 34 -13.31 -5.25 -1.83
N ILE A 35 -13.16 -4.56 -2.96
CA ILE A 35 -13.01 -5.19 -4.28
C ILE A 35 -11.76 -6.08 -4.31
N ARG A 36 -10.64 -5.62 -3.73
CA ARG A 36 -9.42 -6.44 -3.65
C ARG A 36 -9.60 -7.67 -2.76
N TYR A 37 -10.30 -7.55 -1.64
CA TYR A 37 -10.59 -8.68 -0.77
C TYR A 37 -11.56 -9.68 -1.44
N GLU A 38 -12.54 -9.20 -2.20
CA GLU A 38 -13.44 -10.03 -2.99
C GLU A 38 -12.67 -10.78 -4.09
N ALA A 39 -11.77 -10.11 -4.80
CA ALA A 39 -10.86 -10.74 -5.77
C ALA A 39 -9.92 -11.78 -5.11
N ALA A 40 -9.56 -11.56 -3.85
CA ALA A 40 -8.79 -12.53 -3.04
C ALA A 40 -9.64 -13.69 -2.50
N GLY A 41 -10.96 -13.68 -2.74
CA GLY A 41 -11.90 -14.74 -2.35
C GLY A 41 -12.54 -14.58 -0.97
N PHE A 42 -12.48 -13.38 -0.37
CA PHE A 42 -13.08 -13.10 0.93
C PHE A 42 -14.12 -11.99 0.86
N ASN A 43 -15.33 -12.28 1.35
CA ASN A 43 -16.41 -11.31 1.49
C ASN A 43 -16.99 -11.38 2.91
N PRO A 44 -16.86 -10.31 3.73
CA PRO A 44 -17.32 -10.34 5.12
C PRO A 44 -18.85 -10.51 5.26
N ALA A 45 -19.63 -10.08 4.27
CA ALA A 45 -21.09 -10.25 4.27
C ALA A 45 -21.52 -11.70 3.98
N ARG A 46 -20.62 -12.55 3.47
CA ARG A 46 -20.87 -13.96 3.13
C ARG A 46 -19.84 -14.91 3.76
N ALA A 47 -19.14 -14.47 4.81
CA ALA A 47 -18.09 -15.25 5.44
C ALA A 47 -18.67 -16.44 6.20
N ASN A 48 -17.98 -17.59 6.13
CA ASN A 48 -18.35 -18.77 6.90
C ASN A 48 -18.01 -18.54 8.39
N PRO A 49 -18.99 -18.58 9.32
CA PRO A 49 -18.74 -18.30 10.74
C PRO A 49 -17.71 -19.21 11.42
N ARG A 50 -17.43 -20.40 10.84
CA ARG A 50 -16.45 -21.34 11.39
C ARG A 50 -15.02 -21.09 10.92
N THR A 51 -14.84 -20.50 9.73
CA THR A 51 -13.54 -20.38 9.07
C THR A 51 -13.15 -18.94 8.74
N TRP A 52 -14.01 -17.96 9.04
CA TRP A 52 -13.82 -16.57 8.61
C TRP A 52 -12.48 -15.97 9.00
N VAL A 53 -11.90 -16.36 10.13
CA VAL A 53 -10.58 -15.88 10.59
C VAL A 53 -9.47 -16.36 9.65
N ASP A 54 -9.48 -17.64 9.31
CA ASP A 54 -8.50 -18.24 8.41
C ASP A 54 -8.70 -17.73 6.99
N ASP A 55 -9.96 -17.65 6.54
CA ASP A 55 -10.32 -17.11 5.22
C ASP A 55 -9.87 -15.65 5.07
N ALA A 56 -10.07 -14.83 6.11
CA ALA A 56 -9.61 -13.44 6.15
C ALA A 56 -8.08 -13.33 6.10
N ARG A 57 -7.36 -14.21 6.82
CA ARG A 57 -5.90 -14.26 6.80
C ARG A 57 -5.34 -14.69 5.45
N VAL A 58 -5.96 -15.66 4.79
CA VAL A 58 -5.57 -16.10 3.45
C VAL A 58 -5.84 -14.99 2.42
N ALA A 59 -6.96 -14.28 2.54
CA ALA A 59 -7.23 -13.16 1.65
C ALA A 59 -6.28 -11.99 1.89
N SER A 60 -5.92 -11.68 3.13
CA SER A 60 -4.98 -10.59 3.43
C SER A 60 -3.59 -10.86 2.85
N THR A 61 -3.09 -12.10 2.91
CA THR A 61 -1.80 -12.44 2.28
C THR A 61 -1.83 -12.27 0.76
N ARG A 62 -2.95 -12.65 0.10
CA ARG A 62 -3.15 -12.43 -1.34
C ARG A 62 -3.21 -10.94 -1.69
N VAL A 63 -3.93 -10.14 -0.91
CA VAL A 63 -4.02 -8.68 -1.12
C VAL A 63 -2.65 -8.01 -0.94
N MET A 64 -1.87 -8.43 0.07
CA MET A 64 -0.51 -7.89 0.25
C MET A 64 0.42 -8.27 -0.90
N ALA A 65 0.38 -9.53 -1.36
CA ALA A 65 1.17 -9.96 -2.51
C ALA A 65 0.82 -9.19 -3.80
N ALA A 66 -0.47 -8.89 -4.01
CA ALA A 66 -0.91 -8.05 -5.12
C ALA A 66 -0.36 -6.62 -5.02
N ARG A 67 -0.48 -5.98 -3.84
CA ARG A 67 0.04 -4.61 -3.60
C ARG A 67 1.56 -4.51 -3.76
N ASP A 68 2.30 -5.53 -3.32
CA ASP A 68 3.76 -5.57 -3.49
C ASP A 68 4.15 -5.63 -4.97
N THR A 69 3.36 -6.31 -5.78
CA THR A 69 3.53 -6.38 -7.23
C THR A 69 3.29 -5.01 -7.86
N ASP A 70 2.17 -4.36 -7.52
CA ASP A 70 1.81 -3.01 -8.00
C ASP A 70 2.85 -1.95 -7.62
N GLY A 71 3.38 -2.04 -6.40
CA GLY A 71 4.44 -1.15 -5.90
C GLY A 71 5.75 -1.34 -6.66
N ARG A 72 6.11 -2.58 -7.00
CA ARG A 72 7.31 -2.89 -7.79
C ARG A 72 7.19 -2.39 -9.23
N THR A 73 6.04 -2.55 -9.87
CA THR A 73 5.79 -1.97 -11.20
C THR A 73 5.84 -0.45 -11.18
N SER A 74 5.29 0.19 -10.15
CA SER A 74 5.34 1.65 -9.99
C SER A 74 6.78 2.18 -9.78
N LEU A 75 7.62 1.43 -9.07
CA LEU A 75 9.04 1.77 -8.90
C LEU A 75 9.84 1.59 -10.19
N ALA A 76 9.54 0.55 -10.97
CA ALA A 76 10.14 0.34 -12.29
C ALA A 76 9.75 1.46 -13.27
N ASP A 77 8.48 1.86 -13.29
CA ASP A 77 7.96 2.94 -14.13
C ASP A 77 8.51 4.32 -13.73
N ARG A 78 8.69 4.60 -12.44
CA ARG A 78 9.44 5.80 -12.01
C ARG A 78 10.90 5.74 -12.39
N GLY A 79 11.52 4.55 -12.36
CA GLY A 79 12.91 4.37 -12.78
C GLY A 79 13.13 4.73 -14.25
N THR A 80 12.22 4.29 -15.13
CA THR A 80 12.26 4.62 -16.56
C THR A 80 11.96 6.11 -16.82
N ALA A 81 11.01 6.70 -16.09
CA ALA A 81 10.71 8.13 -16.19
C ALA A 81 11.88 9.03 -15.72
N VAL A 82 12.61 8.64 -14.67
CA VAL A 82 13.80 9.37 -14.20
C VAL A 82 14.93 9.27 -15.22
N VAL A 83 15.14 8.11 -15.84
CA VAL A 83 16.15 7.94 -16.89
C VAL A 83 15.83 8.81 -18.10
N ALA A 84 14.56 8.89 -18.52
CA ALA A 84 14.14 9.72 -19.65
C ALA A 84 14.20 11.24 -19.40
N HIS A 85 14.31 11.68 -18.14
CA HIS A 85 14.45 13.11 -17.78
C HIS A 85 15.91 13.57 -17.70
N CYS A 86 16.87 12.66 -17.90
CA CYS A 86 18.31 12.95 -17.83
C CYS A 86 19.00 13.09 -19.20
N ASP A 87 18.24 13.05 -20.31
CA ASP A 87 18.69 13.40 -21.68
C ASP A 87 18.23 14.81 -22.07
#